data_AF-U1Q2W0-F1
#
_entry.id   AF-U1Q2W0-F1
#
_cell.length_a   1.000
_cell.length_b   1.000
_cell.length_c   1.000
_cell.angle_alpha   90.00
_cell.angle_beta   90.00
_cell.angle_gamma   90.00
#
_symmetry.space_group_name_H-M   'P 1'
#
loop_
_entity.id
_entity.type
_entity.pdbx_description
1 polymer ?
#
loop_
_entity_poly.entity_id
_entity_poly.type
_entity_poly.pdbx_seq_one_letter_code
_entity_poly.pdbx_strand_id
1 'polypeptide(L)' 'PECGHDKARYEMKQIRAADESETRFFTCTECGHKWREDDH' A
#
# COMPACT_ATOMS: atom_id res chain seq x y z
N PRO A 1 -1.70 -9.63 -5.11
CA PRO A 1 -1.39 -10.40 -3.89
C PRO A 1 -1.05 -11.86 -4.22
N GLU A 2 0.24 -12.16 -4.35
CA GLU A 2 0.75 -13.45 -4.88
C GLU A 2 0.74 -14.60 -3.85
N CYS A 3 0.62 -14.31 -2.55
CA CYS A 3 0.72 -15.31 -1.48
C CYS A 3 -0.63 -15.75 -0.87
N GLY A 4 -1.77 -15.18 -1.31
CA GLY A 4 -3.09 -15.54 -0.78
C GLY A 4 -3.35 -15.12 0.68
N HIS A 5 -2.49 -14.28 1.27
CA HIS A 5 -2.64 -13.80 2.63
C HIS A 5 -3.49 -12.53 2.70
N ASP A 6 -4.48 -12.52 3.59
CA ASP A 6 -5.46 -11.43 3.74
C ASP A 6 -4.94 -10.25 4.60
N LYS A 7 -3.78 -10.41 5.27
CA LYS A 7 -3.24 -9.37 6.16
C LYS A 7 -2.05 -8.62 5.54
N ALA A 8 -2.29 -7.35 5.26
CA ALA A 8 -1.26 -6.38 4.88
C ALA A 8 -1.12 -5.30 5.96
N ARG A 9 0.11 -4.79 6.14
CA ARG A 9 0.36 -3.56 6.89
C ARG A 9 0.19 -2.39 5.93
N TYR A 10 -0.54 -1.36 6.35
CA TYR A 10 -0.72 -0.14 5.55
C TYR A 10 0.07 1.01 6.18
N GLU A 11 0.74 1.79 5.34
CA GLU A 11 1.44 3.01 5.72
C GLU A 11 0.97 4.14 4.81
N MET A 12 0.64 5.29 5.40
CA MET A 12 0.12 6.45 4.68
C MET A 12 1.26 7.45 4.55
N LYS A 13 1.68 7.72 3.31
CA LYS A 13 2.77 8.65 3.04
C LYS A 13 2.34 9.67 2.00
N GLN A 14 2.40 10.93 2.42
CA GLN A 14 2.22 12.07 1.53
C GLN A 14 3.48 12.22 0.67
N ILE A 15 3.40 11.73 -0.57
CA ILE A 15 4.46 11.87 -1.58
C ILE A 15 4.08 12.81 -2.72
N ARG A 16 2.84 13.31 -2.72
CA ARG A 16 2.32 14.23 -3.73
C ARG A 16 2.07 15.62 -3.14
N ALA A 17 1.73 16.57 -4.01
CA ALA A 17 1.40 17.92 -3.56
C ALA A 17 0.24 17.87 -2.54
N ALA A 18 0.14 18.88 -1.68
CA ALA A 18 -0.90 18.98 -0.65
C ALA A 18 -2.34 18.95 -1.20
N ASP A 19 -2.50 19.14 -2.52
CA ASP A 19 -3.77 19.06 -3.26
C ASP A 19 -4.14 17.63 -3.70
N GLU A 20 -3.25 16.64 -3.60
CA GLU A 20 -3.52 15.25 -3.96
C GLU A 20 -3.70 14.37 -2.70
N SER A 21 -4.58 13.38 -2.80
CA SER A 21 -4.87 12.48 -1.68
C SER A 21 -3.62 11.70 -1.20
N GLU A 22 -3.55 11.43 0.10
CA GLU A 22 -2.50 10.60 0.69
C GLU A 22 -2.35 9.27 -0.04
N THR A 23 -1.13 8.93 -0.45
CA THR A 23 -0.87 7.62 -1.03
C THR A 23 -0.78 6.59 0.08
N ARG A 24 -1.68 5.61 0.05
CA ARG A 24 -1.62 4.44 0.94
C ARG A 24 -0.76 3.36 0.30
N PHE A 25 0.25 2.93 1.03
CA PHE A 25 1.11 1.82 0.66
C PHE A 25 0.75 0.61 1.50
N PHE A 26 0.53 -0.51 0.85
CA PHE A 26 0.29 -1.79 1.48
C PHE A 26 1.53 -2.65 1.34
N THR A 27 1.98 -3.24 2.45
CA THR A 27 3.03 -4.27 2.45
C THR A 27 2.43 -5.56 2.99
N CYS A 28 2.51 -6.66 2.24
CA CYS A 28 2.13 -7.96 2.76
C CYS A 28 3.06 -8.33 3.94
N THR A 29 2.46 -8.74 5.05
CA THR A 29 3.22 -9.08 6.26
C THR A 29 3.94 -10.44 6.15
N GLU A 30 3.54 -11.25 5.18
CA GLU A 30 4.04 -12.61 4.98
C GLU A 30 5.11 -12.67 3.88
N CYS A 31 4.79 -12.25 2.65
CA CYS A 31 5.71 -12.30 1.52
C CYS A 31 6.50 -10.99 1.29
N GLY A 32 6.13 -9.89 1.97
CA GLY A 32 6.77 -8.59 1.78
C GLY A 32 6.42 -7.87 0.48
N HIS A 33 5.48 -8.40 -0.31
CA HIS A 33 4.99 -7.75 -1.54
C HIS A 33 4.41 -6.36 -1.21
N LYS A 34 4.75 -5.34 -2.01
CA LYS A 34 4.36 -3.95 -1.78
C LYS A 34 3.51 -3.45 -2.94
N TRP A 35 2.36 -2.87 -2.65
CA TRP A 35 1.46 -2.27 -3.64
C TRP A 35 0.83 -0.98 -3.10
N ARG A 36 0.22 -0.19 -3.97
CA ARG A 36 -0.44 1.08 -3.63
C ARG A 36 -1.95 0.96 -3.85
N GLU A 37 -2.73 1.76 -3.14
CA GLU A 37 -4.20 1.82 -3.33
C GLU A 37 -4.59 2.22 -4.76
N ASP A 38 -3.77 3.05 -5.40
CA ASP A 38 -3.94 3.55 -6.77
C ASP A 38 -3.63 2.52 -7.88
N ASP A 39 -3.20 1.30 -7.52
CA ASP A 39 -2.82 0.24 -8.48
C ASP A 39 -3.98 -0.71 -8.84
N HIS A 40 -5.22 -0.38 -8.45
CA HIS A 40 -6.42 -1.19 -8.73
C HIS A 40 -7.12 -0.80 -10.02
#